data_AF-A0A5N6KU67-F1
#
_entry.id   AF-A0A5N6KU67-F1
#
_cell.length_a   1.000
_cell.length_b   1.000
_cell.length_c   1.000
_cell.angle_alpha   90.00
_cell.angle_beta   90.00
_cell.angle_gamma   90.00
#
_symmetry.space_group_name_H-M   'P 1'
#
loop_
_entity.id
_entity.type
_entity.pdbx_description
1 polymer ?
#
loop_
_entity_poly.entity_id
_entity_poly.type
_entity_poly.pdbx_seq_one_letter_code
_entity_poly.pdbx_strand_id
1 'polypeptide(L)'
;MQNAFRSAVQQSLCKISETHLDSIETAAEKLLATLPAAYSIYHPLLLIPSTILERAAWNRLLLGYVIPDQSNNLAHFDLGPFFVQVAEATSTTHVAINSPIPTHNEPHAPDTDSSQVPFNAAADITSTNILRSPTNLIPLHGDFGPPLPSFPNHIPSENDFEKAFWVSTTQNGIKQTWAPRYTMFSKGNVTEKARLLTLPSVQNLQHKPWTALDLFSGIGYFAFSYARAGAARVLCWDLNPWSTEGLRRGAVRNGWELTCQVSCLLRVERSSDAED
;
A
#
# COMPACT_ATOMS: atom_id res chain seq x y z
N MET A 1 -10.63 26.25 8.74
CA MET A 1 -9.52 26.18 7.75
C MET A 1 -9.76 24.95 6.90
N GLN A 2 -10.12 25.12 5.62
CA GLN A 2 -10.40 24.00 4.73
C GLN A 2 -9.07 23.36 4.32
N ASN A 3 -8.92 22.03 4.43
CA ASN A 3 -7.64 21.40 4.07
C ASN A 3 -7.40 21.45 2.54
N ALA A 4 -6.14 21.33 2.13
CA ALA A 4 -5.72 21.46 0.73
C ALA A 4 -6.43 20.44 -0.19
N PHE A 5 -6.58 19.19 0.25
CA PHE A 5 -7.27 18.14 -0.49
C PHE A 5 -8.74 18.51 -0.81
N ARG A 6 -9.51 18.91 0.21
CA ARG A 6 -10.91 19.30 0.04
C ARG A 6 -11.05 20.54 -0.85
N SER A 7 -10.15 21.50 -0.73
CA SER A 7 -10.14 22.71 -1.56
C SER A 7 -9.84 22.37 -3.02
N ALA A 8 -8.89 21.47 -3.28
CA ALA A 8 -8.56 20.99 -4.61
C ALA A 8 -9.71 20.21 -5.25
N VAL A 9 -10.35 19.32 -4.49
CA VAL A 9 -11.55 18.60 -4.95
C VAL A 9 -12.67 19.59 -5.29
N GLN A 10 -12.94 20.57 -4.43
CA GLN A 10 -13.96 21.59 -4.70
C GLN A 10 -13.69 22.35 -6.01
N GLN A 11 -12.46 22.86 -6.18
CA GLN A 11 -12.08 23.57 -7.40
C GLN A 11 -12.15 22.68 -8.64
N SER A 12 -11.81 21.40 -8.52
CA SER A 12 -11.84 20.45 -9.63
C SER A 12 -13.28 20.07 -9.99
N LEU A 13 -14.17 19.92 -9.01
CA LEU A 13 -15.60 19.68 -9.22
C LEU A 13 -16.27 20.85 -9.97
N CYS A 14 -15.88 22.10 -9.69
CA CYS A 14 -16.38 23.27 -10.43
C CYS A 14 -16.01 23.27 -11.92
N LYS A 15 -15.05 22.43 -12.34
CA LYS A 15 -14.65 22.29 -13.76
C LYS A 15 -15.41 21.17 -14.47
N ILE A 16 -16.19 20.36 -13.76
CA ILE A 16 -17.03 19.32 -14.35
C ILE A 16 -18.32 19.98 -14.84
N SER A 17 -18.69 19.75 -16.11
CA SER A 17 -19.92 20.31 -16.69
C SER A 17 -21.17 19.83 -15.95
N GLU A 18 -22.16 20.70 -15.76
CA GLU A 18 -23.46 20.35 -15.15
C GLU A 18 -24.12 19.17 -15.84
N THR A 19 -24.08 19.10 -17.18
CA THR A 19 -24.60 17.96 -17.97
C THR A 19 -24.01 16.61 -17.57
N HIS A 20 -22.73 16.58 -17.18
CA HIS A 20 -22.08 15.35 -16.71
C HIS A 20 -22.48 15.03 -15.26
N LEU A 21 -22.57 16.04 -14.39
CA LEU A 21 -23.03 15.86 -13.01
C LEU A 21 -24.49 15.35 -12.97
N ASP A 22 -25.34 15.88 -13.85
CA ASP A 22 -26.72 15.42 -14.02
C ASP A 22 -26.78 13.96 -14.49
N SER A 23 -25.89 13.53 -15.39
CA SER A 23 -25.83 12.15 -15.89
C SER A 23 -25.52 11.11 -14.79
N ILE A 24 -24.82 11.52 -13.72
CA ILE A 24 -24.57 10.68 -12.54
C ILE A 24 -25.54 11.01 -11.39
N GLU A 25 -26.62 11.73 -11.69
CA GLU A 25 -27.72 12.12 -10.79
C GLU A 25 -27.22 12.88 -9.55
N THR A 26 -26.29 13.82 -9.72
CA THR A 26 -25.68 14.55 -8.60
C THR A 26 -25.35 16.00 -8.92
N ALA A 27 -24.86 16.72 -7.91
CA ALA A 27 -24.34 18.08 -8.03
C ALA A 27 -22.99 18.18 -7.34
N ALA A 28 -22.16 19.16 -7.72
CA ALA A 28 -20.83 19.37 -7.17
C ALA A 28 -20.87 19.54 -5.63
N GLU A 29 -21.87 20.26 -5.11
CA GLU A 29 -22.05 20.49 -3.68
C GLU A 29 -22.36 19.18 -2.92
N LYS A 30 -23.15 18.29 -3.52
CA LYS A 30 -23.50 16.98 -2.94
C LYS A 30 -22.29 16.04 -2.90
N LEU A 31 -21.49 16.02 -3.96
CA LEU A 31 -20.22 15.29 -4.00
C LEU A 31 -19.27 15.81 -2.92
N LEU A 32 -19.08 17.13 -2.84
CA LEU A 32 -18.20 17.76 -1.86
C LEU A 32 -18.67 17.55 -0.40
N ALA A 33 -19.99 17.56 -0.16
CA ALA A 33 -20.57 17.28 1.16
C ALA A 33 -20.31 15.85 1.63
N THR A 34 -20.19 14.90 0.70
CA THR A 34 -19.97 13.47 1.00
C THR A 34 -18.50 13.03 0.85
N LEU A 35 -17.60 13.96 0.51
CA LEU A 35 -16.16 13.69 0.44
C LEU A 35 -15.63 13.24 1.82
N PRO A 36 -14.85 12.14 1.91
CA PRO A 36 -14.26 11.70 3.16
C PRO A 36 -13.43 12.80 3.83
N ALA A 37 -13.65 13.00 5.13
CA ALA A 37 -12.86 13.96 5.91
C ALA A 37 -11.42 13.48 6.16
N ALA A 38 -11.22 12.17 6.19
CA ALA A 38 -9.92 11.54 6.42
C ALA A 38 -9.29 11.09 5.09
N TYR A 39 -7.98 11.30 4.98
CA TYR A 39 -7.10 10.82 3.93
C TYR A 39 -5.68 10.68 4.51
N SER A 40 -4.79 10.02 3.81
CA SER A 40 -3.38 9.90 4.21
C SER A 40 -2.46 10.39 3.12
N ILE A 41 -1.41 11.13 3.48
CA ILE A 41 -0.32 11.48 2.58
C ILE A 41 0.95 10.83 3.11
N TYR A 42 1.61 10.09 2.23
CA TYR A 42 2.95 9.55 2.41
C TYR A 42 3.76 9.96 1.19
N HIS A 43 4.41 11.13 1.22
CA HIS A 43 4.96 11.70 0.00
C HIS A 43 5.83 10.69 -0.77
N PRO A 44 5.61 10.54 -2.10
CA PRO A 44 4.75 11.37 -2.94
C PRO A 44 3.33 10.80 -3.21
N LEU A 45 2.76 10.01 -2.30
CA LEU A 45 1.47 9.32 -2.44
C LEU A 45 0.34 9.94 -1.59
N LEU A 46 -0.81 10.19 -2.21
CA LEU A 46 -2.09 10.49 -1.57
C LEU A 46 -2.99 9.24 -1.59
N LEU A 47 -3.49 8.85 -0.42
CA LEU A 47 -4.44 7.75 -0.23
C LEU A 47 -5.80 8.26 0.24
N ILE A 48 -6.82 7.99 -0.57
CA ILE A 48 -8.23 8.24 -0.28
C ILE A 48 -8.83 6.94 0.27
N PRO A 49 -9.61 6.97 1.37
CA PRO A 49 -10.22 5.75 1.89
C PRO A 49 -11.28 5.19 0.93
N SER A 50 -11.37 3.86 0.84
CA SER A 50 -12.35 3.15 0.01
C SER A 50 -13.81 3.46 0.34
N THR A 51 -14.08 4.01 1.53
CA THR A 51 -15.41 4.48 1.93
C THR A 51 -15.97 5.57 1.00
N ILE A 52 -15.14 6.22 0.19
CA ILE A 52 -15.60 7.10 -0.88
C ILE A 52 -16.48 6.36 -1.91
N LEU A 53 -16.19 5.08 -2.17
CA LEU A 53 -16.91 4.25 -3.14
C LEU A 53 -18.24 3.72 -2.59
N GLU A 54 -18.49 3.82 -1.28
CA GLU A 54 -19.81 3.51 -0.69
C GLU A 54 -20.84 4.61 -0.99
N ARG A 55 -20.39 5.77 -1.48
CA ARG A 55 -21.27 6.88 -1.88
C ARG A 55 -21.62 6.72 -3.35
N ALA A 56 -22.88 6.44 -3.66
CA ALA A 56 -23.35 6.15 -5.01
C ALA A 56 -22.88 7.18 -6.07
N ALA A 57 -22.91 8.48 -5.75
CA ALA A 57 -22.48 9.54 -6.66
C ALA A 57 -20.96 9.49 -6.94
N TRP A 58 -20.13 9.29 -5.91
CA TRP A 58 -18.69 9.13 -6.08
C TRP A 58 -18.35 7.81 -6.77
N ASN A 59 -19.05 6.73 -6.44
CA ASN A 59 -18.90 5.45 -7.09
C ASN A 59 -19.13 5.56 -8.60
N ARG A 60 -20.23 6.21 -9.03
CA ARG A 60 -20.51 6.46 -10.45
C ARG A 60 -19.46 7.33 -11.13
N LEU A 61 -19.06 8.44 -10.50
CA LEU A 61 -18.03 9.34 -11.03
C LEU A 61 -16.69 8.61 -11.24
N LEU A 62 -16.26 7.81 -10.25
CA LEU A 62 -14.95 7.17 -10.24
C LEU A 62 -14.91 5.86 -11.04
N LEU A 63 -15.94 5.02 -10.97
CA LEU A 63 -15.96 3.76 -11.73
C LEU A 63 -16.19 3.99 -13.22
N GLY A 64 -16.91 5.06 -13.60
CA GLY A 64 -16.93 5.53 -14.98
C GLY A 64 -15.51 5.76 -15.48
N TYR A 65 -14.68 6.49 -14.73
CA TYR A 65 -13.29 6.71 -15.10
C TYR A 65 -12.39 5.45 -15.10
N VAL A 66 -12.64 4.48 -14.22
CA VAL A 66 -11.76 3.30 -14.03
C VAL A 66 -12.08 2.15 -15.00
N ILE A 67 -13.30 2.05 -15.53
CA ILE A 67 -13.72 0.96 -16.42
C ILE A 67 -14.03 1.53 -17.82
N PRO A 68 -13.14 1.35 -18.82
CA PRO A 68 -13.44 1.71 -20.19
C PRO A 68 -14.59 0.81 -20.69
N ASP A 69 -15.75 1.39 -20.99
CA ASP A 69 -16.81 0.65 -21.66
C ASP A 69 -16.40 0.37 -23.12
N GLN A 70 -16.49 -0.89 -23.54
CA GLN A 70 -16.33 -1.27 -24.95
C GLN A 70 -17.50 -0.78 -25.83
N SER A 71 -18.60 -0.37 -25.20
CA SER A 71 -19.73 0.29 -25.82
C SER A 71 -19.50 1.80 -25.76
N ASN A 72 -19.26 2.39 -26.92
CA ASN A 72 -18.79 3.76 -27.13
C ASN A 72 -19.88 4.83 -26.82
N ASN A 73 -20.69 4.70 -25.76
CA ASN A 73 -21.98 5.40 -25.64
C ASN A 73 -22.32 6.06 -24.30
N LEU A 74 -21.35 6.26 -23.41
CA LEU A 74 -21.44 7.32 -22.40
C LEU A 74 -20.14 8.12 -22.48
N ALA A 75 -20.26 9.44 -22.64
CA ALA A 75 -19.11 10.34 -22.68
C ALA A 75 -18.29 10.19 -21.39
N HIS A 76 -17.25 9.35 -21.44
CA HIS A 76 -16.28 9.18 -20.37
C HIS A 76 -15.65 10.54 -20.11
N PHE A 77 -16.00 11.14 -18.98
CA PHE A 77 -15.36 12.38 -18.56
C PHE A 77 -13.97 12.04 -18.05
N ASP A 78 -12.96 12.56 -18.74
CA ASP A 78 -11.57 12.37 -18.34
C ASP A 78 -11.32 13.05 -16.98
N LEU A 79 -11.18 12.26 -15.91
CA LEU A 79 -10.79 12.74 -14.58
C LEU A 79 -9.27 12.93 -14.45
N GLY A 80 -8.48 12.72 -15.49
CA GLY A 80 -7.04 12.99 -15.51
C GLY A 80 -6.72 14.41 -15.00
N PRO A 81 -7.28 15.48 -15.59
CA PRO A 81 -7.09 16.86 -15.11
C PRO A 81 -7.57 17.08 -13.68
N PHE A 82 -8.65 16.39 -13.25
CA PHE A 82 -9.14 16.45 -11.88
C PHE A 82 -8.06 15.93 -10.91
N PHE A 83 -7.47 14.77 -11.20
CA PHE A 83 -6.47 14.19 -10.29
C PHE A 83 -5.10 14.84 -10.39
N VAL A 84 -4.72 15.42 -11.54
CA VAL A 84 -3.53 16.30 -11.65
C VAL A 84 -3.65 17.46 -10.66
N GLN A 85 -4.78 18.16 -10.66
CA GLN A 85 -4.99 19.29 -9.75
C GLN A 85 -4.99 18.85 -8.27
N VAL A 86 -5.57 17.69 -7.96
CA VAL A 86 -5.53 17.12 -6.60
C VAL A 86 -4.10 16.77 -6.19
N ALA A 87 -3.31 16.18 -7.09
CA ALA A 87 -1.92 15.80 -6.84
C ALA A 87 -1.05 17.05 -6.59
N GLU A 88 -1.14 18.07 -7.45
CA GLU A 88 -0.44 19.35 -7.30
C GLU A 88 -0.77 20.03 -5.97
N ALA A 89 -2.06 20.17 -5.65
CA ALA A 89 -2.50 20.84 -4.43
C ALA A 89 -2.11 20.10 -3.13
N THR A 90 -1.87 18.79 -3.21
CA THR A 90 -1.42 17.98 -2.08
C THR A 90 0.09 17.70 -2.10
N SER A 91 0.82 18.26 -3.07
CA SER A 91 2.25 18.01 -3.28
C SER A 91 2.57 16.52 -3.40
N THR A 92 1.71 15.79 -4.11
CA THR A 92 1.86 14.37 -4.41
C THR A 92 2.00 14.17 -5.92
N THR A 93 2.52 13.02 -6.32
CA THR A 93 2.58 12.60 -7.73
C THR A 93 1.69 11.40 -8.01
N HIS A 94 1.21 10.73 -6.95
CA HIS A 94 0.37 9.55 -7.05
C HIS A 94 -0.87 9.71 -6.19
N VAL A 95 -2.03 9.35 -6.74
CA VAL A 95 -3.31 9.34 -6.04
C VAL A 95 -3.93 7.96 -6.21
N ALA A 96 -4.36 7.36 -5.11
CA ALA A 96 -5.07 6.08 -5.15
C ALA A 96 -6.17 6.00 -4.08
N ILE A 97 -7.16 5.16 -4.33
CA ILE A 97 -8.08 4.67 -3.31
C ILE A 97 -7.44 3.47 -2.62
N ASN A 98 -7.39 3.51 -1.29
CA ASN A 98 -6.87 2.46 -0.46
C ASN A 98 -8.00 1.73 0.28
N SER A 99 -8.00 0.41 0.19
CA SER A 99 -8.96 -0.47 0.83
C SER A 99 -8.27 -1.34 1.91
N PRO A 100 -9.00 -1.83 2.92
CA PRO A 100 -8.49 -2.87 3.81
C PRO A 100 -8.02 -4.10 3.02
N ILE A 101 -6.99 -4.80 3.51
CA ILE A 101 -6.54 -6.07 2.92
C ILE A 101 -7.64 -7.12 3.12
N PRO A 102 -8.18 -7.70 2.03
CA PRO A 102 -9.18 -8.75 2.15
C PRO A 102 -8.54 -10.03 2.71
N THR A 103 -9.31 -10.83 3.44
CA THR A 103 -8.87 -12.14 3.94
C THR A 103 -8.89 -13.21 2.85
N HIS A 104 -9.71 -13.03 1.82
CA HIS A 104 -9.88 -13.94 0.71
C HIS A 104 -9.51 -13.25 -0.62
N ASN A 105 -9.04 -14.03 -1.57
CA ASN A 105 -8.92 -13.61 -2.96
C ASN A 105 -10.33 -13.57 -3.56
N GLU A 106 -10.60 -12.58 -4.43
CA GLU A 106 -11.81 -12.58 -5.24
C GLU A 106 -11.87 -13.88 -6.08
N PRO A 107 -13.02 -14.55 -6.18
CA PRO A 107 -13.14 -15.73 -7.02
C PRO A 107 -12.83 -15.34 -8.46
N HIS A 108 -11.77 -15.90 -9.03
CA HIS A 108 -11.55 -15.85 -10.48
C HIS A 108 -12.79 -16.46 -11.16
N ALA A 109 -13.29 -15.81 -12.22
CA ALA A 109 -14.27 -16.44 -13.09
C ALA A 109 -13.71 -17.82 -13.49
N PRO A 110 -14.52 -18.89 -13.46
CA PRO A 110 -14.02 -20.23 -13.74
C PRO A 110 -13.44 -20.22 -15.16
N ASP A 111 -12.13 -20.47 -15.26
CA ASP A 111 -11.52 -20.85 -16.53
C ASP A 111 -12.30 -22.08 -17.03
N THR A 112 -12.92 -21.95 -18.20
CA THR A 112 -13.79 -22.95 -18.80
C THR A 112 -13.05 -24.20 -19.28
N ASP A 113 -11.84 -24.47 -18.81
CA ASP A 113 -11.02 -25.58 -19.33
C ASP A 113 -10.11 -26.25 -18.29
N SER A 114 -10.65 -26.61 -17.12
CA SER A 114 -9.97 -27.59 -16.26
C SER A 114 -10.94 -28.65 -15.74
N SER A 115 -11.28 -29.59 -16.62
CA SER A 115 -11.79 -30.89 -16.18
C SER A 115 -10.68 -31.66 -15.47
N GLN A 116 -10.99 -32.11 -14.25
CA GLN A 116 -10.30 -33.15 -13.46
C GLN A 116 -9.11 -32.73 -12.57
N VAL A 117 -9.40 -32.42 -11.30
CA VAL A 117 -8.63 -32.96 -10.17
C VAL A 117 -9.58 -33.24 -8.99
N PRO A 118 -9.61 -34.45 -8.39
CA PRO A 118 -10.55 -34.77 -7.32
C PRO A 118 -10.04 -34.37 -5.92
N PHE A 119 -10.92 -33.69 -5.17
CA PHE A 119 -11.13 -33.66 -3.71
C PHE A 119 -9.92 -33.63 -2.73
N ASN A 120 -9.77 -32.49 -2.01
CA ASN A 120 -9.42 -32.30 -0.57
C ASN A 120 -8.46 -31.12 -0.29
N ALA A 121 -8.83 -30.23 0.65
CA ALA A 121 -8.03 -29.19 1.32
C ALA A 121 -7.34 -28.07 0.48
N ALA A 122 -7.04 -28.29 -0.81
CA ALA A 122 -6.34 -27.31 -1.64
C ALA A 122 -7.22 -26.11 -2.05
N ALA A 123 -8.54 -26.28 -2.13
CA ALA A 123 -9.47 -25.21 -2.51
C ALA A 123 -9.54 -24.06 -1.48
N ASP A 124 -9.27 -24.36 -0.20
CA ASP A 124 -9.30 -23.38 0.89
C ASP A 124 -8.03 -22.50 0.90
N ILE A 125 -6.89 -23.07 0.48
CA ILE A 125 -5.62 -22.36 0.32
C ILE A 125 -5.69 -21.41 -0.88
N THR A 126 -6.37 -21.78 -1.97
CA THR A 126 -6.50 -20.95 -3.17
C THR A 126 -7.42 -19.74 -2.98
N SER A 127 -8.42 -19.84 -2.09
CA SER A 127 -9.35 -18.74 -1.82
C SER A 127 -8.81 -17.73 -0.79
N THR A 128 -7.80 -18.07 -0.01
CA THR A 128 -7.29 -17.21 1.07
C THR A 128 -6.19 -16.27 0.58
N ASN A 129 -6.25 -14.99 0.95
CA ASN A 129 -5.19 -14.02 0.69
C ASN A 129 -4.05 -14.21 1.71
N ILE A 130 -3.28 -15.28 1.53
CA ILE A 130 -2.20 -15.71 2.45
C ILE A 130 -1.08 -14.67 2.51
N LEU A 131 -0.78 -14.02 1.37
CA LEU A 131 0.26 -12.98 1.27
C LEU A 131 -0.15 -11.65 1.89
N ARG A 132 -1.41 -11.51 2.31
CA ARG A 132 -1.99 -10.26 2.82
C ARG A 132 -1.73 -9.08 1.87
N SER A 133 -1.83 -9.34 0.56
CA SER A 133 -1.60 -8.32 -0.47
C SER A 133 -2.78 -7.34 -0.58
N PRO A 134 -2.54 -6.04 -0.85
CA PRO A 134 -3.60 -5.04 -1.01
C PRO A 134 -4.23 -5.12 -2.41
N THR A 135 -5.02 -6.16 -2.66
CA THR A 135 -5.63 -6.42 -3.98
C THR A 135 -6.63 -5.35 -4.43
N ASN A 136 -7.15 -4.54 -3.50
CA ASN A 136 -8.21 -3.56 -3.73
C ASN A 136 -7.69 -2.11 -3.73
N LEU A 137 -6.40 -1.90 -4.03
CA LEU A 137 -5.85 -0.58 -4.33
C LEU A 137 -6.28 -0.15 -5.73
N ILE A 138 -6.85 1.04 -5.86
CA ILE A 138 -7.28 1.59 -7.16
C ILE A 138 -6.44 2.85 -7.46
N PRO A 139 -5.42 2.76 -8.34
CA PRO A 139 -4.73 3.91 -8.87
C PRO A 139 -5.68 4.88 -9.59
N LEU A 140 -5.60 6.16 -9.29
CA LEU A 140 -6.38 7.22 -9.93
C LEU A 140 -5.50 8.17 -10.75
N HIS A 141 -4.26 8.39 -10.32
CA HIS A 141 -3.26 9.23 -10.99
C HIS A 141 -1.84 8.84 -10.60
N GLY A 142 -0.89 9.00 -11.53
CA GLY A 142 0.51 8.58 -11.39
C GLY A 142 0.76 7.15 -11.87
N ASP A 143 2.02 6.83 -12.15
CA ASP A 143 2.43 5.51 -12.62
C ASP A 143 2.82 4.61 -11.44
N PHE A 144 1.93 3.68 -11.08
CA PHE A 144 2.17 2.72 -10.00
C PHE A 144 3.04 1.53 -10.41
N GLY A 145 3.48 1.48 -11.67
CA GLY A 145 4.08 0.32 -12.29
C GLY A 145 3.03 -0.70 -12.78
N PRO A 146 3.47 -1.70 -13.56
CA PRO A 146 2.58 -2.68 -14.17
C PRO A 146 1.84 -3.50 -13.10
N PRO A 147 0.56 -3.89 -13.32
CA PRO A 147 -0.09 -4.90 -12.51
C PRO A 147 0.53 -6.27 -12.80
N LEU A 148 1.17 -6.87 -11.80
CA LEU A 148 1.72 -8.22 -11.92
C LEU A 148 0.83 -9.24 -11.19
N PRO A 149 0.78 -10.50 -11.65
CA PRO A 149 0.11 -11.57 -10.91
C PRO A 149 0.69 -11.74 -9.50
N SER A 150 -0.13 -12.22 -8.58
CA SER A 150 0.33 -12.55 -7.22
C SER A 150 1.16 -13.84 -7.20
N PHE A 151 2.02 -13.99 -6.20
CA PHE A 151 2.69 -15.26 -5.91
C PHE A 151 1.65 -16.36 -5.58
N PRO A 152 1.86 -17.64 -5.98
CA PRO A 152 3.05 -18.19 -6.64
C PRO A 152 3.08 -18.05 -8.17
N ASN A 153 2.04 -17.47 -8.79
CA ASN A 153 1.93 -17.37 -10.25
C ASN A 153 2.99 -16.45 -10.87
N HIS A 154 3.51 -15.50 -10.08
CA HIS A 154 4.65 -14.67 -10.45
C HIS A 154 5.58 -14.48 -9.25
N ILE A 155 6.88 -14.68 -9.47
CA ILE A 155 7.94 -14.33 -8.52
C ILE A 155 8.60 -13.06 -9.07
N PRO A 156 8.53 -11.92 -8.36
CA PRO A 156 9.10 -10.67 -8.85
C PRO A 156 10.59 -10.77 -9.15
N SER A 157 10.98 -10.28 -10.32
CA SER A 157 12.37 -10.10 -10.73
C SER A 157 12.91 -8.73 -10.29
N GLU A 158 14.23 -8.52 -10.40
CA GLU A 158 14.83 -7.20 -10.13
C GLU A 158 14.20 -6.09 -10.99
N ASN A 159 13.98 -6.37 -12.28
CA ASN A 159 13.32 -5.43 -13.18
C ASN A 159 11.86 -5.12 -12.74
N ASP A 160 11.16 -6.07 -12.12
CA ASP A 160 9.83 -5.81 -11.56
C ASP A 160 9.92 -4.86 -10.36
N PHE A 161 10.91 -5.04 -9.49
CA PHE A 161 11.17 -4.15 -8.37
C PHE A 161 11.58 -2.75 -8.81
N GLU A 162 12.34 -2.62 -9.90
CA GLU A 162 12.75 -1.34 -10.48
C GLU A 162 11.57 -0.57 -11.09
N LYS A 163 10.65 -1.26 -11.78
CA LYS A 163 9.48 -0.65 -12.42
C LYS A 163 8.33 -0.35 -11.45
N ALA A 164 8.38 -0.87 -10.23
CA ALA A 164 7.35 -0.62 -9.24
C ALA A 164 7.47 0.78 -8.61
N PHE A 165 6.33 1.37 -8.27
CA PHE A 165 6.30 2.59 -7.47
C PHE A 165 6.56 2.28 -5.99
N TRP A 166 7.59 2.92 -5.41
CA TRP A 166 7.97 2.77 -4.00
C TRP A 166 7.72 4.05 -3.21
N VAL A 167 7.16 3.89 -2.01
CA VAL A 167 6.88 4.97 -1.07
C VAL A 167 7.65 4.72 0.22
N SER A 168 8.12 5.78 0.85
CA SER A 168 8.75 5.71 2.17
C SER A 168 8.09 6.67 3.15
N THR A 169 8.07 6.30 4.43
CA THR A 169 7.65 7.18 5.52
C THR A 169 8.50 6.93 6.75
N THR A 170 8.53 7.88 7.69
CA THR A 170 9.30 7.77 8.94
C THR A 170 8.34 7.71 10.13
N GLN A 171 8.50 6.70 10.99
CA GLN A 171 7.85 6.63 12.30
C GLN A 171 8.91 6.34 13.37
N ASN A 172 8.88 7.07 14.49
CA ASN A 172 9.84 6.89 15.58
C ASN A 172 11.31 6.99 15.11
N GLY A 173 11.60 7.86 14.12
CA GLY A 173 12.92 8.00 13.51
C GLY A 173 13.31 6.88 12.53
N ILE A 174 12.46 5.86 12.35
CA ILE A 174 12.71 4.69 11.50
C ILE A 174 11.99 4.86 10.16
N LYS A 175 12.75 4.77 9.06
CA LYS A 175 12.22 4.80 7.69
C LYS A 175 11.67 3.43 7.30
N GLN A 176 10.45 3.39 6.78
CA GLN A 176 9.83 2.17 6.24
C GLN A 176 9.48 2.40 4.78
N THR A 177 9.73 1.42 3.92
CA THR A 177 9.56 1.53 2.47
C THR A 177 8.68 0.40 1.95
N TRP A 178 7.73 0.69 1.08
CA TRP A 178 6.79 -0.30 0.55
C TRP A 178 6.35 0.06 -0.87
N ALA A 179 5.94 -0.96 -1.62
CA ALA A 179 5.32 -0.78 -2.94
C ALA A 179 3.79 -0.85 -2.75
N PRO A 180 3.03 0.26 -2.88
CA PRO A 180 1.61 0.31 -2.52
C PRO A 180 0.73 -0.73 -3.24
N ARG A 181 1.08 -1.09 -4.47
CA ARG A 181 0.36 -2.08 -5.27
C ARG A 181 0.47 -3.50 -4.71
N TYR A 182 1.54 -3.80 -3.97
CA TYR A 182 1.91 -5.18 -3.60
C TYR A 182 2.00 -5.41 -2.10
N THR A 183 2.16 -4.34 -1.33
CA THR A 183 2.33 -4.35 0.11
C THR A 183 1.64 -3.13 0.69
N MET A 184 1.28 -3.21 1.97
CA MET A 184 0.75 -2.05 2.68
C MET A 184 1.76 -1.50 3.69
N PHE A 185 1.42 -0.33 4.20
CA PHE A 185 1.97 0.24 5.42
C PHE A 185 0.85 0.45 6.45
N SER A 186 0.95 -0.18 7.61
CA SER A 186 0.04 0.06 8.75
C SER A 186 0.54 1.22 9.63
N LYS A 187 -0.14 2.36 9.54
CA LYS A 187 0.04 3.51 10.44
C LYS A 187 -0.46 3.22 11.87
N GLY A 188 -1.53 2.43 12.00
CA GLY A 188 -2.21 2.19 13.27
C GLY A 188 -1.34 1.55 14.35
N ASN A 189 -0.29 0.83 13.95
CA ASN A 189 0.61 0.13 14.87
C ASN A 189 1.73 1.03 15.42
N VAL A 190 1.69 2.35 15.21
CA VAL A 190 2.78 3.27 15.60
C VAL A 190 3.11 3.20 17.11
N THR A 191 2.09 3.13 17.97
CA THR A 191 2.27 3.03 19.42
C THR A 191 2.93 1.72 19.80
N GLU A 192 2.55 0.61 19.15
CA GLU A 192 3.15 -0.69 19.41
C GLU A 192 4.61 -0.75 18.93
N LYS A 193 4.91 -0.17 17.76
CA LYS A 193 6.29 -0.02 17.27
C LYS A 193 7.15 0.78 18.24
N ALA A 194 6.58 1.82 18.87
CA ALA A 194 7.26 2.62 19.89
C ALA A 194 7.45 1.86 21.20
N ARG A 195 6.44 1.09 21.64
CA ARG A 195 6.48 0.26 22.85
C ARG A 195 7.63 -0.76 22.80
N LEU A 196 7.93 -1.33 21.63
CA LEU A 196 9.07 -2.22 21.44
C LEU A 196 10.43 -1.57 21.76
N LEU A 197 10.57 -0.27 21.49
CA LEU A 197 11.82 0.48 21.76
C LEU A 197 12.07 0.67 23.26
N THR A 198 11.01 0.65 24.06
CA THR A 198 11.06 0.92 25.51
C THR A 198 10.68 -0.29 26.37
N LEU A 199 10.54 -1.46 25.75
CA LEU A 199 10.17 -2.69 26.44
C LEU A 199 11.27 -3.07 27.45
N PRO A 200 10.96 -3.29 28.73
CA PRO A 200 11.99 -3.61 29.73
C PRO A 200 12.82 -4.84 29.37
N SER A 201 12.21 -5.86 28.77
CA SER A 201 12.91 -7.06 28.29
C SER A 201 13.91 -6.79 27.17
N VAL A 202 13.74 -5.69 26.43
CA VAL A 202 14.66 -5.23 25.37
C VAL A 202 15.71 -4.30 25.97
N GLN A 203 15.30 -3.33 26.80
CA GLN A 203 16.23 -2.39 27.44
C GLN A 203 17.23 -3.08 28.37
N ASN A 204 16.81 -4.11 29.10
CA ASN A 204 17.70 -4.88 29.97
C ASN A 204 18.78 -5.66 29.20
N LEU A 205 18.67 -5.78 27.88
CA LEU A 205 19.65 -6.44 27.02
C LEU A 205 20.68 -5.47 26.42
N GLN A 206 20.58 -4.16 26.66
CA GLN A 206 21.45 -3.14 26.03
C GLN A 206 22.96 -3.37 26.22
N HIS A 207 23.36 -4.11 27.27
CA HIS A 207 24.77 -4.40 27.56
C HIS A 207 25.25 -5.78 27.09
N LYS A 208 24.44 -6.53 26.34
CA LYS A 208 24.79 -7.87 25.84
C LYS A 208 24.31 -8.02 24.39
N PRO A 209 25.05 -8.72 23.51
CA PRO A 209 24.55 -9.00 22.18
C PRO A 209 23.33 -9.93 22.25
N TRP A 210 22.26 -9.57 21.55
CA TRP A 210 21.04 -10.37 21.45
C TRP A 210 20.52 -10.41 20.02
N THR A 211 19.71 -11.42 19.70
CA THR A 211 19.12 -11.62 18.38
C THR A 211 17.60 -11.62 18.49
N ALA A 212 16.94 -10.84 17.64
CA ALA A 212 15.49 -10.90 17.46
C ALA A 212 15.15 -11.82 16.29
N LEU A 213 14.02 -12.53 16.40
CA LEU A 213 13.41 -13.29 15.31
C LEU A 213 12.02 -12.73 15.04
N ASP A 214 11.81 -12.17 13.85
CA ASP A 214 10.54 -11.67 13.36
C ASP A 214 10.04 -12.60 12.25
N LEU A 215 9.02 -13.40 12.57
CA LEU A 215 8.45 -14.42 11.69
C LEU A 215 7.43 -13.86 10.69
N PHE A 216 7.09 -12.58 10.76
CA PHE A 216 6.17 -11.91 9.83
C PHE A 216 6.67 -10.49 9.62
N SER A 217 7.91 -10.37 9.15
CA SER A 217 8.63 -9.10 9.20
C SER A 217 8.01 -8.02 8.34
N GLY A 218 7.27 -8.41 7.30
CA GLY A 218 6.73 -7.50 6.29
C GLY A 218 7.85 -6.64 5.72
N ILE A 219 7.57 -5.34 5.62
CA ILE A 219 8.52 -4.30 5.22
C ILE A 219 9.45 -3.82 6.37
N GLY A 220 9.54 -4.59 7.45
CA GLY A 220 10.23 -4.21 8.68
C GLY A 220 9.34 -3.52 9.71
N TYR A 221 8.14 -4.04 9.91
CA TYR A 221 7.18 -3.43 10.85
C TYR A 221 7.70 -3.34 12.27
N PHE A 222 8.17 -4.47 12.80
CA PHE A 222 8.68 -4.59 14.16
C PHE A 222 10.17 -4.94 14.17
N ALA A 223 10.65 -5.69 13.17
CA ALA A 223 12.08 -5.94 12.94
C ALA A 223 12.95 -4.68 13.08
N PHE A 224 12.54 -3.56 12.49
CA PHE A 224 13.29 -2.31 12.58
C PHE A 224 13.26 -1.66 13.97
N SER A 225 12.19 -1.85 14.75
CA SER A 225 12.20 -1.42 16.16
C SER A 225 13.23 -2.20 16.96
N TYR A 226 13.38 -3.52 16.74
CA TYR A 226 14.41 -4.30 17.40
C TYR A 226 15.83 -3.91 16.96
N ALA A 227 16.03 -3.66 15.66
CA ALA A 227 17.31 -3.17 15.15
C ALA A 227 17.67 -1.82 15.78
N ARG A 228 16.74 -0.86 15.81
CA ARG A 228 16.91 0.45 16.45
C ARG A 228 17.16 0.34 17.96
N ALA A 229 16.54 -0.64 18.63
CA ALA A 229 16.73 -0.88 20.06
C ALA A 229 18.07 -1.56 20.42
N GLY A 230 18.93 -1.85 19.43
CA GLY A 230 20.27 -2.38 19.66
C GLY A 230 20.39 -3.90 19.59
N ALA A 231 19.46 -4.58 18.89
CA ALA A 231 19.67 -5.98 18.54
C ALA A 231 20.97 -6.11 17.74
N ALA A 232 21.83 -7.05 18.11
CA ALA A 232 23.02 -7.35 17.33
C ALA A 232 22.64 -7.91 15.95
N ARG A 233 21.52 -8.66 15.89
CA ARG A 233 20.95 -9.25 14.68
C ARG A 233 19.44 -9.28 14.76
N VAL A 234 18.78 -9.09 13.63
CA VAL A 234 17.35 -9.39 13.48
C VAL A 234 17.17 -10.36 12.32
N LEU A 235 16.73 -11.58 12.63
CA LEU A 235 16.34 -12.58 11.64
C LEU A 235 14.89 -12.31 11.25
N CYS A 236 14.66 -12.06 9.97
CA CYS A 236 13.40 -11.62 9.41
C CYS A 236 12.90 -12.67 8.42
N TRP A 237 11.69 -13.16 8.63
CA TRP A 237 11.02 -14.05 7.68
C TRP A 237 9.74 -13.41 7.17
N ASP A 238 9.52 -13.47 5.86
CA ASP A 238 8.25 -13.09 5.24
C ASP A 238 8.00 -13.91 3.97
N LEU A 239 6.75 -14.20 3.70
CA LEU A 239 6.34 -14.98 2.53
C LEU A 239 6.25 -14.12 1.26
N ASN A 240 5.95 -12.82 1.38
CA ASN A 240 5.72 -11.94 0.24
C ASN A 240 7.04 -11.33 -0.26
N PRO A 241 7.49 -11.63 -1.50
CA PRO A 241 8.74 -11.08 -2.04
C PRO A 241 8.77 -9.54 -2.11
N TRP A 242 7.61 -8.90 -2.24
CA TRP A 242 7.53 -7.44 -2.21
C TRP A 242 7.74 -6.87 -0.80
N SER A 243 7.30 -7.61 0.23
CA SER A 243 7.56 -7.27 1.63
C SER A 243 9.05 -7.35 1.93
N THR A 244 9.70 -8.44 1.51
CA THR A 244 11.14 -8.66 1.73
C THR A 244 11.99 -7.61 1.00
N GLU A 245 11.61 -7.20 -0.21
CA GLU A 245 12.28 -6.09 -0.90
C GLU A 245 12.03 -4.75 -0.21
N GLY A 246 10.82 -4.51 0.31
CA GLY A 246 10.52 -3.33 1.14
C GLY A 246 11.35 -3.28 2.42
N LEU A 247 11.56 -4.43 3.09
CA LEU A 247 12.47 -4.58 4.22
C LEU A 247 13.91 -4.22 3.79
N ARG A 248 14.41 -4.75 2.67
CA ARG A 248 15.76 -4.44 2.18
C ARG A 248 15.94 -2.94 1.92
N ARG A 249 15.04 -2.32 1.16
CA ARG A 249 15.07 -0.88 0.87
C ARG A 249 14.96 -0.04 2.13
N GLY A 250 14.11 -0.46 3.07
CA GLY A 250 13.97 0.17 4.38
C GLY A 250 15.26 0.10 5.20
N ALA A 251 15.89 -1.08 5.29
CA ALA A 251 17.13 -1.28 6.05
C ALA A 251 18.25 -0.37 5.55
N VAL A 252 18.48 -0.34 4.22
CA VAL A 252 19.47 0.55 3.58
C VAL A 252 19.20 2.01 3.92
N ARG A 253 17.94 2.46 3.89
CA ARG A 253 17.56 3.85 4.21
C ARG A 253 17.79 4.24 5.68
N ASN A 254 17.85 3.26 6.58
CA ASN A 254 18.18 3.46 8.00
C ASN A 254 19.68 3.23 8.30
N GLY A 255 20.53 3.01 7.28
CA GLY A 255 21.96 2.74 7.49
C GLY A 255 22.24 1.36 8.07
N TRP A 256 21.37 0.38 7.80
CA TRP A 256 21.55 -1.00 8.26
C TRP A 256 21.96 -1.90 7.10
N GLU A 257 22.83 -2.85 7.42
CA GLU A 257 23.29 -3.88 6.51
C GLU A 257 22.31 -5.04 6.49
N LEU A 258 22.14 -5.64 5.31
CA LEU A 258 21.25 -6.77 5.13
C LEU A 258 21.99 -7.93 4.48
N THR A 259 21.91 -9.10 5.09
CA THR A 259 22.37 -10.36 4.48
C THR A 259 21.17 -11.27 4.23
N CYS A 260 20.94 -11.64 2.97
CA CYS A 260 19.95 -12.65 2.61
C CYS A 260 20.56 -14.05 2.78
N GLN A 261 19.88 -14.95 3.50
CA GLN A 261 20.33 -16.35 3.62
C GLN A 261 19.52 -17.31 2.74
N VAL A 262 18.21 -17.04 2.59
CA VAL A 262 17.27 -17.74 1.69
C VAL A 262 16.26 -16.70 1.19
N SER A 263 15.62 -16.89 0.04
CA SER A 263 14.71 -15.89 -0.57
C SER A 263 13.63 -15.31 0.35
N CYS A 264 13.26 -16.01 1.41
CA CYS A 264 12.30 -15.58 2.44
C CYS A 264 12.91 -15.29 3.82
N LEU A 265 14.22 -15.52 4.03
CA LEU A 265 14.92 -15.27 5.30
C LEU A 265 16.02 -14.22 5.11
N LEU A 266 15.80 -13.05 5.71
CA LEU A 266 16.70 -11.91 5.69
C LEU A 266 17.30 -11.67 7.09
N ARG A 267 18.54 -11.21 7.16
CA ARG A 267 19.22 -10.80 8.40
C ARG A 267 19.53 -9.30 8.31
N VAL A 268 19.04 -8.52 9.28
CA VAL A 268 19.34 -7.09 9.43
C VAL A 268 20.39 -6.91 10.53
N GLU A 269 21.43 -6.12 10.25
CA GLU A 269 22.50 -5.76 11.18
C GLU A 269 22.72 -4.24 11.18
N ARG A 270 23.06 -3.65 12.33
CA ARG A 270 23.48 -2.24 12.36
C ARG A 270 24.84 -2.12 11.66
N SER A 271 24.97 -1.14 10.78
CA SER A 271 26.28 -0.76 10.25
C SER A 271 27.16 -0.22 11.38
N SER A 272 28.47 -0.43 11.28
CA SER A 272 29.46 0.16 12.20
C SER A 272 29.42 1.69 12.21
N ASP A 273 28.87 2.31 11.17
CA ASP A 273 28.98 3.74 10.90
C ASP A 273 27.66 4.51 11.14
N ALA A 274 26.62 3.85 11.68
CA ALA A 274 25.32 4.48 11.92
C ALA A 274 25.31 5.28 13.24
N GLU A 275 25.37 6.62 13.15
CA GLU A 275 25.23 7.53 14.29
C GLU A 275 23.86 7.39 15.00
N ASP A 276 23.86 7.50 16.33
CA ASP A 276 22.74 7.20 17.23
C ASP A 276 21.53 8.13 17.12
#